data_AF-A0A1Q9E7U3-F1
#
_entry.id   AF-A0A1Q9E7U3-F1
#
_cell.length_a   1.000
_cell.length_b   1.000
_cell.length_c   1.000
_cell.angle_alpha   90.00
_cell.angle_beta   90.00
_cell.angle_gamma   90.00
#
_symmetry.space_group_name_H-M   'P 1'
#
loop_
_entity.id
_entity.type
_entity.pdbx_description
1 polymer ?
#
loop_
_entity_poly.entity_id
_entity_poly.type
_entity_poly.pdbx_seq_one_letter_code
_entity_poly.pdbx_strand_id
1 'polypeptide(L)'
;MTYQEVHSMSQKKALAFLTKAGVCPTSKSMSFVCWKCKKDMQKNGSVFRCQNRSCSQRPRLTAPRVAFTPLFGFASNGTDIDYAMLLRTCFTVGAKLSNDSAIQMLRMPGQSLSSVEHKVDDFYTKIKVALAYAETKYSRSVQFKDEIVEPDSGRMGVAKTPSQKIHLGRTLVLKGRFTKQWIAKALPNTVSKPGRGMGAESRAEVDQPIKDAMGAGTLGAPDGGRAFHGALRDAGKSSLHGVNHMKKVFTPVTRVLKSSLDARTRQMMEKKCKSRGSKEPAVAQTKLYFKVAAGDNSAENTVGCIKKVMRRMGNLGRTRSKGLQKNVQAMAAAALHRQCGLDRVLAALKEYRLDCSKGIVQMSPKDAFLHEKCEWYLIKFLEGAVDVIGAAGSATGMSVDLEAEPQQQVGADLAPGRVHDEAKLAPLGRLDLCTGGVGALPPEE
;
A
#
# COMPACT_ATOMS: atom_id res chain seq x y z
N MET A 1 5.70 16.48 -21.71
CA MET A 1 4.41 17.20 -21.70
C MET A 1 4.36 18.10 -20.48
N THR A 2 4.15 19.40 -20.68
CA THR A 2 4.09 20.41 -19.62
C THR A 2 2.67 20.54 -19.06
N TYR A 3 2.52 21.20 -17.91
CA TYR A 3 1.19 21.48 -17.38
C TYR A 3 0.39 22.39 -18.31
N GLN A 4 1.03 23.42 -18.90
CA GLN A 4 0.37 24.37 -19.79
C GLN A 4 -0.23 23.70 -21.03
N GLU A 5 0.47 22.71 -21.59
CA GLU A 5 -0.04 21.89 -22.70
C GLU A 5 -1.31 21.12 -22.31
N VAL A 6 -1.32 20.48 -21.13
CA VAL A 6 -2.48 19.72 -20.64
C VAL A 6 -3.64 20.63 -20.24
N HIS A 7 -3.33 21.75 -19.61
CA HIS A 7 -4.30 22.71 -19.13
C HIS A 7 -5.08 23.36 -20.28
N SER A 8 -4.40 23.69 -21.38
CA SER A 8 -5.01 24.31 -22.56
C SER A 8 -5.80 23.33 -23.45
N MET A 9 -5.82 22.03 -23.16
CA MET A 9 -6.55 21.06 -23.98
C MET A 9 -8.06 21.25 -23.88
N SER A 10 -8.72 21.32 -25.05
CA SER A 10 -10.17 21.21 -25.15
C SER A 10 -10.65 19.78 -24.87
N GLN A 11 -11.94 19.60 -24.58
CA GLN A 11 -12.54 18.27 -24.34
C GLN A 11 -12.25 17.28 -25.48
N LYS A 12 -12.33 17.72 -26.75
CA LYS A 12 -12.04 16.90 -27.93
C LYS A 12 -10.57 16.45 -27.97
N LYS A 13 -9.63 17.36 -27.69
CA LYS A 13 -8.19 17.05 -27.65
C LYS A 13 -7.86 16.12 -26.48
N ALA A 14 -8.44 16.37 -25.31
CA ALA A 14 -8.26 15.54 -24.12
C ALA A 14 -8.80 14.12 -24.33
N LEU A 15 -9.99 13.97 -24.93
CA LEU A 15 -10.53 12.66 -25.31
C LEU A 15 -9.60 11.93 -26.29
N ALA A 16 -9.16 12.59 -27.36
CA ALA A 16 -8.23 11.99 -28.32
C ALA A 16 -6.93 11.53 -27.63
N PHE A 17 -6.41 12.32 -26.69
CA PHE A 17 -5.23 11.98 -25.91
C PHE A 17 -5.46 10.77 -25.01
N LEU A 18 -6.56 10.75 -24.24
CA LEU A 18 -6.93 9.63 -23.36
C LEU A 18 -7.20 8.34 -24.15
N THR A 19 -7.79 8.45 -25.34
CA THR A 19 -8.00 7.32 -26.25
C THR A 19 -6.67 6.79 -26.81
N LYS A 20 -5.76 7.67 -27.24
CA LYS A 20 -4.41 7.29 -27.69
C LYS A 20 -3.63 6.60 -26.56
N ALA A 21 -3.76 7.09 -25.34
CA ALA A 21 -3.17 6.49 -24.14
C ALA A 21 -3.86 5.17 -23.73
N GLY A 22 -4.99 4.80 -24.34
CA GLY A 22 -5.74 3.57 -24.04
C GLY A 22 -6.59 3.62 -22.77
N VAL A 23 -6.69 4.79 -22.12
CA VAL A 23 -7.58 5.03 -20.98
C VAL A 23 -9.02 4.97 -21.44
N CYS A 24 -9.38 5.64 -22.53
CA CYS A 24 -10.70 5.51 -23.14
C CYS A 24 -10.66 4.48 -24.29
N PRO A 25 -11.59 3.51 -24.35
CA PRO A 25 -11.63 2.55 -25.44
C PRO A 25 -12.04 3.21 -26.77
N THR A 26 -11.53 2.66 -27.88
CA THR A 26 -12.02 2.95 -29.23
C THR A 26 -13.20 2.03 -29.56
N SER A 27 -13.99 2.38 -30.58
CA SER A 27 -15.08 1.52 -31.07
C SER A 27 -14.63 0.11 -31.43
N LYS A 28 -13.45 -0.02 -32.03
CA LYS A 28 -12.85 -1.31 -32.43
C LYS A 28 -12.32 -2.13 -31.25
N SER A 29 -11.97 -1.48 -30.14
CA SER A 29 -11.35 -2.13 -28.98
C SER A 29 -12.32 -2.39 -27.82
N MET A 30 -13.63 -2.22 -28.02
CA MET A 30 -14.65 -2.44 -26.99
C MET A 30 -15.06 -3.91 -26.94
N SER A 31 -14.46 -4.65 -26.01
CA SER A 31 -14.86 -6.01 -25.63
C SER A 31 -15.03 -6.07 -24.12
N PHE A 32 -16.11 -6.68 -23.65
CA PHE A 32 -16.41 -6.76 -22.22
C PHE A 32 -16.80 -8.18 -21.82
N VAL A 33 -16.27 -8.63 -20.70
CA VAL A 33 -16.64 -9.87 -20.04
C VAL A 33 -17.62 -9.55 -18.91
N CYS A 34 -18.63 -10.40 -18.76
CA CYS A 34 -19.60 -10.29 -17.68
C CYS A 34 -18.92 -10.49 -16.32
N TRP A 35 -18.96 -9.47 -15.46
CA TRP A 35 -18.38 -9.48 -14.11
C TRP A 35 -19.09 -10.41 -13.11
N LYS A 36 -20.01 -11.26 -13.58
CA LYS A 36 -20.73 -12.25 -12.78
C LYS A 36 -20.50 -13.67 -13.25
N CYS A 37 -20.66 -13.93 -14.54
CA CYS A 37 -20.52 -15.28 -15.10
C CYS A 37 -19.27 -15.48 -15.97
N LYS A 38 -18.42 -14.46 -16.10
CA LYS A 38 -17.17 -14.48 -16.88
C LYS A 38 -17.31 -14.80 -18.37
N LYS A 39 -18.53 -14.87 -18.92
CA LYS A 39 -18.77 -15.00 -20.35
C LYS A 39 -18.77 -13.64 -21.04
N ASP A 40 -18.45 -13.62 -22.33
CA ASP A 40 -18.45 -12.41 -23.14
C ASP A 40 -19.83 -11.74 -23.18
N MET A 41 -19.83 -10.41 -23.08
CA MET A 41 -21.02 -9.60 -23.26
C MET A 41 -21.19 -9.28 -24.75
N GLN A 42 -22.41 -9.42 -25.24
CA GLN A 42 -22.74 -9.12 -26.62
C GLN A 42 -23.22 -7.67 -26.75
N LYS A 43 -22.82 -7.02 -27.83
CA LYS A 43 -23.29 -5.68 -28.19
C LYS A 43 -24.75 -5.77 -28.63
N ASN A 44 -25.60 -4.94 -28.05
CA ASN A 44 -27.01 -4.79 -28.42
C ASN A 44 -27.29 -3.30 -28.58
N GLY A 45 -27.31 -2.82 -29.83
CA GLY A 45 -27.37 -1.39 -30.12
C GLY A 45 -26.18 -0.61 -29.53
N SER A 46 -26.48 0.38 -28.68
CA SER A 46 -25.48 1.21 -27.98
C SER A 46 -24.97 0.62 -26.67
N VAL A 47 -25.51 -0.51 -26.22
CA VAL A 47 -25.19 -1.13 -24.93
C VAL A 47 -24.53 -2.50 -25.11
N PHE A 48 -23.91 -3.02 -24.04
CA PHE A 48 -23.48 -4.41 -23.97
C PHE A 48 -24.29 -5.16 -22.93
N ARG A 49 -24.66 -6.42 -23.19
CA ARG A 49 -25.45 -7.25 -22.28
C ARG A 49 -24.89 -8.65 -22.16
N CYS A 50 -24.91 -9.21 -20.95
CA CYS A 50 -24.70 -10.63 -20.75
C CYS A 50 -25.91 -11.43 -21.28
N GLN A 51 -25.69 -12.24 -22.30
CA GLN A 51 -26.73 -13.09 -22.91
C GLN A 51 -26.74 -14.52 -22.36
N ASN A 52 -25.81 -14.86 -21.47
CA ASN A 52 -25.75 -16.18 -20.86
C ASN A 52 -27.01 -16.44 -20.02
N ARG A 53 -27.79 -17.47 -20.40
CA ARG A 53 -29.04 -17.85 -19.71
C ARG A 53 -28.81 -18.28 -18.25
N SER A 54 -27.64 -18.89 -17.95
CA SER A 54 -27.28 -19.29 -16.60
C SER A 54 -26.72 -18.16 -15.73
N CYS A 55 -26.57 -16.94 -16.26
CA CYS A 55 -26.12 -15.81 -15.46
C CYS A 55 -27.30 -15.24 -14.67
N SER A 56 -27.28 -15.37 -13.34
CA SER A 56 -28.36 -14.89 -12.47
C SER A 56 -28.67 -13.40 -12.60
N GLN A 57 -27.65 -12.56 -12.87
CA GLN A 57 -27.83 -11.10 -12.93
C GLN A 57 -28.02 -10.53 -14.34
N ARG A 58 -27.59 -11.26 -15.39
CA ARG A 58 -27.59 -10.83 -16.80
C ARG A 58 -27.26 -9.33 -16.99
N PRO A 59 -26.11 -8.84 -16.49
CA PRO A 59 -25.83 -7.42 -16.39
C PRO A 59 -25.83 -6.70 -17.74
N ARG A 60 -26.14 -5.39 -17.69
CA ARG A 60 -26.14 -4.45 -18.82
C ARG A 60 -25.14 -3.33 -18.58
N LEU A 61 -24.38 -2.98 -19.62
CA LEU A 61 -23.42 -1.88 -19.65
C LEU A 61 -23.94 -0.77 -20.57
N THR A 62 -24.34 0.36 -19.99
CA THR A 62 -25.01 1.47 -20.70
C THR A 62 -24.06 2.50 -21.29
N ALA A 63 -22.87 2.69 -20.72
CA ALA A 63 -21.86 3.66 -21.19
C ALA A 63 -20.54 2.97 -21.57
N PRO A 64 -20.50 2.13 -22.62
CA PRO A 64 -19.34 1.31 -22.95
C PRO A 64 -18.10 2.14 -23.32
N ARG A 65 -18.27 3.35 -23.87
CA ARG A 65 -17.16 4.25 -24.26
C ARG A 65 -16.32 4.77 -23.09
N VAL A 66 -16.82 4.69 -21.86
CA VAL A 66 -16.11 5.10 -20.64
C VAL A 66 -16.17 4.03 -19.55
N ALA A 67 -16.56 2.80 -19.91
CA ALA A 67 -16.62 1.68 -18.99
C ALA A 67 -15.25 1.43 -18.33
N PHE A 68 -15.29 1.22 -17.01
CA PHE A 68 -14.11 0.99 -16.18
C PHE A 68 -13.07 2.12 -16.24
N THR A 69 -13.53 3.35 -16.52
CA THR A 69 -12.74 4.58 -16.35
C THR A 69 -13.31 5.41 -15.20
N PRO A 70 -12.55 6.38 -14.67
CA PRO A 70 -13.07 7.28 -13.63
C PRO A 70 -14.33 8.08 -14.05
N LEU A 71 -14.56 8.20 -15.36
CA LEU A 71 -15.65 8.94 -15.99
C LEU A 71 -16.98 8.17 -16.01
N PHE A 72 -16.98 6.87 -15.73
CA PHE A 72 -18.17 6.02 -15.89
C PHE A 72 -19.37 6.52 -15.09
N GLY A 73 -19.16 6.92 -13.83
CA GLY A 73 -20.24 7.39 -12.96
C GLY A 73 -20.97 8.63 -13.50
N PHE A 74 -20.22 9.57 -14.08
CA PHE A 74 -20.77 10.77 -14.72
C PHE A 74 -21.65 10.39 -15.91
N ALA A 75 -21.11 9.56 -16.82
CA ALA A 75 -21.84 9.11 -18.00
C ALA A 75 -23.08 8.28 -17.65
N SER A 76 -22.99 7.41 -16.63
CA SER A 76 -24.12 6.57 -16.21
C SER A 76 -25.25 7.35 -15.56
N ASN A 77 -24.94 8.53 -15.00
CA ASN A 77 -25.90 9.42 -14.37
C ASN A 77 -26.40 10.52 -15.32
N GLY A 78 -26.03 10.48 -16.61
CA GLY A 78 -26.40 11.49 -17.59
C GLY A 78 -25.68 12.83 -17.42
N THR A 79 -24.61 12.88 -16.63
CA THR A 79 -23.79 14.08 -16.46
C THR A 79 -22.76 14.19 -17.59
N ASP A 80 -22.51 15.40 -18.05
CA ASP A 80 -21.48 15.68 -19.06
C ASP A 80 -20.09 15.18 -18.62
N ILE A 81 -19.40 14.56 -19.57
CA ILE A 81 -18.11 13.94 -19.33
C ILE A 81 -17.00 14.98 -19.50
N ASP A 82 -16.23 15.18 -18.44
CA ASP A 82 -15.13 16.14 -18.40
C ASP A 82 -13.76 15.44 -18.59
N TYR A 83 -13.44 15.12 -19.84
CA TYR A 83 -12.18 14.49 -20.23
C TYR A 83 -10.98 15.40 -19.92
N ALA A 84 -11.12 16.71 -20.12
CA ALA A 84 -10.05 17.67 -19.85
C ALA A 84 -9.73 17.72 -18.35
N MET A 85 -10.74 17.79 -17.47
CA MET A 85 -10.53 17.75 -16.03
C MET A 85 -9.84 16.46 -15.60
N LEU A 86 -10.29 15.28 -16.07
CA LEU A 86 -9.61 14.01 -15.75
C LEU A 86 -8.14 14.05 -16.15
N LEU A 87 -7.81 14.49 -17.37
CA LEU A 87 -6.44 14.51 -17.85
C LEU A 87 -5.55 15.45 -17.01
N ARG A 88 -6.05 16.64 -16.66
CA ARG A 88 -5.34 17.59 -15.80
C ARG A 88 -5.17 17.01 -14.39
N THR A 89 -6.18 16.34 -13.84
CA THR A 89 -6.08 15.65 -12.55
C THR A 89 -5.08 14.49 -12.59
N CYS A 90 -4.99 13.75 -13.70
CA CYS A 90 -3.94 12.74 -13.88
C CYS A 90 -2.54 13.36 -13.83
N PHE A 91 -2.37 14.55 -14.41
CA PHE A 91 -1.10 15.28 -14.34
C PHE A 91 -0.76 15.68 -12.91
N THR A 92 -1.69 16.28 -12.16
CA THR A 92 -1.43 16.73 -10.78
C THR A 92 -1.14 15.56 -9.84
N VAL A 93 -1.84 14.43 -9.99
CA VAL A 93 -1.53 13.18 -9.28
C VAL A 93 -0.13 12.66 -9.66
N GLY A 94 0.19 12.63 -10.95
CA GLY A 94 1.51 12.21 -11.45
C GLY A 94 2.65 13.08 -10.91
N ALA A 95 2.40 14.37 -10.72
CA ALA A 95 3.29 15.34 -10.09
C ALA A 95 3.29 15.27 -8.54
N LYS A 96 2.54 14.32 -7.96
CA LYS A 96 2.43 14.08 -6.50
C LYS A 96 1.91 15.30 -5.73
N LEU A 97 1.06 16.11 -6.36
CA LEU A 97 0.43 17.25 -5.68
C LEU A 97 -0.66 16.78 -4.73
N SER A 98 -0.83 17.48 -3.60
CA SER A 98 -1.98 17.30 -2.72
C SER A 98 -3.28 17.70 -3.42
N ASN A 99 -4.41 17.15 -2.94
CA ASN A 99 -5.73 17.54 -3.42
C ASN A 99 -5.93 19.06 -3.28
N ASP A 100 -5.62 19.61 -2.10
CA ASP A 100 -5.74 21.03 -1.77
C ASP A 100 -5.02 21.94 -2.78
N SER A 101 -3.77 21.62 -3.14
CA SER A 101 -3.01 22.37 -4.15
C SER A 101 -3.56 22.16 -5.55
N ALA A 102 -4.01 20.95 -5.88
CA ALA A 102 -4.56 20.65 -7.20
C ALA A 102 -5.88 21.38 -7.46
N ILE A 103 -6.74 21.55 -6.45
CA ILE A 103 -7.99 22.30 -6.59
C ILE A 103 -7.71 23.73 -7.07
N GLN A 104 -6.70 24.39 -6.49
CA GLN A 104 -6.32 25.76 -6.90
C GLN A 104 -5.75 25.79 -8.32
N MET A 105 -5.00 24.77 -8.73
CA MET A 105 -4.43 24.68 -10.08
C MET A 105 -5.46 24.34 -11.16
N LEU A 106 -6.48 23.53 -10.82
CA LEU A 106 -7.42 22.94 -11.78
C LEU A 106 -8.69 23.75 -11.97
N ARG A 107 -9.00 24.66 -11.02
CA ARG A 107 -10.17 25.52 -11.06
C ARG A 107 -10.08 26.51 -12.22
N MET A 108 -11.11 26.51 -13.08
CA MET A 108 -11.25 27.47 -14.18
C MET A 108 -12.07 28.70 -13.72
N PRO A 109 -11.89 29.86 -14.39
CA PRO A 109 -12.78 31.01 -14.20
C PRO A 109 -14.26 30.62 -14.34
N GLY A 110 -15.11 31.13 -13.45
CA GLY A 110 -16.54 30.83 -13.42
C GLY A 110 -16.93 29.51 -12.73
N GLN A 111 -15.97 28.68 -12.33
CA GLN A 111 -16.26 27.48 -11.53
C GLN A 111 -16.30 27.80 -10.02
N SER A 112 -17.31 27.25 -9.33
CA SER A 112 -17.35 27.30 -7.87
C SER A 112 -16.27 26.39 -7.28
N LEU A 113 -15.71 26.80 -6.13
CA LEU A 113 -14.67 26.03 -5.44
C LEU A 113 -15.17 24.63 -5.06
N SER A 114 -16.36 24.55 -4.47
CA SER A 114 -16.98 23.29 -4.02
C SER A 114 -17.18 22.29 -5.16
N SER A 115 -17.57 22.75 -6.36
CA SER A 115 -17.75 21.85 -7.51
C SER A 115 -16.42 21.24 -7.96
N VAL A 116 -15.35 22.05 -7.99
CA VAL A 116 -14.00 21.58 -8.37
C VAL A 116 -13.45 20.65 -7.30
N GLU A 117 -13.59 20.99 -6.03
CA GLU A 117 -13.19 20.15 -4.90
C GLU A 117 -13.80 18.76 -4.99
N HIS A 118 -15.12 18.66 -5.14
CA HIS A 118 -15.80 17.38 -5.28
C HIS A 118 -15.30 16.55 -6.48
N LYS A 119 -15.12 17.18 -7.65
CA LYS A 119 -14.60 16.51 -8.84
C LYS A 119 -13.16 16.03 -8.66
N VAL A 120 -12.30 16.87 -8.09
CA VAL A 120 -10.89 16.57 -7.87
C VAL A 120 -10.76 15.42 -6.86
N ASP A 121 -11.49 15.46 -5.75
CA ASP A 121 -11.46 14.41 -4.73
C ASP A 121 -11.93 13.05 -5.26
N ASP A 122 -13.01 13.04 -6.04
CA ASP A 122 -13.51 11.85 -6.72
C ASP A 122 -12.46 11.28 -7.69
N PHE A 123 -11.91 12.10 -8.60
CA PHE A 123 -10.88 11.64 -9.53
C PHE A 123 -9.60 11.21 -8.83
N TYR A 124 -9.12 11.92 -7.82
CA TYR A 124 -7.94 11.54 -7.04
C TYR A 124 -8.14 10.16 -6.41
N THR A 125 -9.30 9.90 -5.84
CA THR A 125 -9.62 8.60 -5.23
C THR A 125 -9.58 7.49 -6.28
N LYS A 126 -10.27 7.69 -7.41
CA LYS A 126 -10.34 6.71 -8.51
C LYS A 126 -8.98 6.45 -9.14
N ILE A 127 -8.16 7.49 -9.36
CA ILE A 127 -6.81 7.36 -9.90
C ILE A 127 -5.90 6.60 -8.92
N LYS A 128 -5.99 6.88 -7.61
CA LYS A 128 -5.22 6.15 -6.59
C LYS A 128 -5.57 4.66 -6.58
N VAL A 129 -6.84 4.29 -6.80
CA VAL A 129 -7.24 2.87 -6.96
C VAL A 129 -6.53 2.21 -8.14
N ALA A 130 -6.50 2.84 -9.32
CA ALA A 130 -5.81 2.29 -10.49
C ALA A 130 -4.28 2.20 -10.28
N LEU A 131 -3.66 3.20 -9.65
CA LEU A 131 -2.24 3.17 -9.31
C LEU A 131 -1.92 2.05 -8.31
N ALA A 132 -2.76 1.87 -7.28
CA ALA A 132 -2.63 0.77 -6.34
C ALA A 132 -2.78 -0.59 -7.04
N TYR A 133 -3.66 -0.70 -8.03
CA TYR A 133 -3.81 -1.93 -8.83
C TYR A 133 -2.55 -2.28 -9.59
N ALA A 134 -2.04 -1.30 -10.35
CA ALA A 134 -0.82 -1.47 -11.10
C ALA A 134 0.38 -1.81 -10.18
N GLU A 135 0.40 -1.26 -8.96
CA GLU A 135 1.40 -1.62 -7.95
C GLU A 135 1.26 -3.07 -7.49
N THR A 136 0.06 -3.48 -7.06
CA THR A 136 -0.19 -4.83 -6.58
C THR A 136 0.11 -5.87 -7.66
N LYS A 137 -0.29 -5.59 -8.91
CA LYS A 137 -0.04 -6.48 -10.04
C LYS A 137 1.45 -6.59 -10.35
N TYR A 138 2.18 -5.47 -10.34
CA TYR A 138 3.65 -5.49 -10.45
C TYR A 138 4.27 -6.33 -9.33
N SER A 139 3.91 -6.08 -8.07
CA SER A 139 4.46 -6.80 -6.92
C SER A 139 4.19 -8.31 -6.95
N ARG A 140 3.08 -8.75 -7.55
CA ARG A 140 2.76 -10.18 -7.76
C ARG A 140 3.59 -10.82 -8.87
N SER A 141 4.05 -10.04 -9.85
CA SER A 141 4.83 -10.54 -10.98
C SER A 141 6.32 -10.70 -10.68
N VAL A 142 6.81 -10.09 -9.60
CA VAL A 142 8.23 -10.07 -9.27
C VAL A 142 8.59 -11.26 -8.39
N GLN A 143 9.60 -12.00 -8.84
CA GLN A 143 10.36 -12.94 -8.01
C GLN A 143 11.83 -12.52 -7.99
N PHE A 144 12.38 -12.36 -6.80
CA PHE A 144 13.80 -12.14 -6.61
C PHE A 144 14.58 -13.39 -6.98
N LYS A 145 15.70 -13.23 -7.69
CA LYS A 145 16.60 -14.33 -8.06
C LYS A 145 18.03 -13.89 -7.87
N ASP A 146 18.86 -14.80 -7.38
CA ASP A 146 20.30 -14.57 -7.20
C ASP A 146 20.59 -13.29 -6.38
N GLU A 147 19.90 -13.16 -5.24
CA GLU A 147 19.74 -11.90 -4.50
C GLU A 147 19.73 -12.07 -2.98
N ILE A 148 20.20 -11.06 -2.24
CA ILE A 148 19.92 -10.93 -0.80
C ILE A 148 18.70 -10.03 -0.65
N VAL A 149 17.63 -10.54 -0.07
CA VAL A 149 16.34 -9.85 0.03
C VAL A 149 16.12 -9.38 1.46
N GLU A 150 15.94 -8.08 1.61
CA GLU A 150 15.66 -7.38 2.86
C GLU A 150 14.14 -7.18 2.97
N PRO A 151 13.42 -7.92 3.83
CA PRO A 151 12.03 -7.63 4.17
C PRO A 151 11.96 -6.65 5.35
N ASP A 152 11.08 -5.67 5.25
CA ASP A 152 10.69 -4.77 6.34
C ASP A 152 9.23 -4.33 6.18
N SER A 153 8.60 -3.86 7.24
CA SER A 153 7.21 -3.44 7.26
C SER A 153 7.02 -2.13 8.02
N GLY A 154 6.05 -1.33 7.59
CA GLY A 154 5.69 -0.12 8.32
C GLY A 154 4.25 0.31 8.15
N ARG A 155 3.81 1.24 9.01
CA ARG A 155 2.46 1.82 8.96
C ARG A 155 2.48 3.26 8.43
N MET A 156 1.39 3.63 7.77
CA MET A 156 1.22 4.97 7.19
C MET A 156 0.32 5.87 8.03
N GLY A 157 -0.53 5.32 8.88
CA GLY A 157 -1.41 6.10 9.74
C GLY A 157 -1.81 5.38 11.01
N VAL A 158 -2.45 6.12 11.91
CA VAL A 158 -3.05 5.59 13.13
C VAL A 158 -4.39 6.28 13.35
N ALA A 159 -5.45 5.49 13.52
CA ALA A 159 -6.71 5.95 14.09
C ALA A 159 -6.76 5.59 15.58
N LYS A 160 -7.29 6.48 16.42
CA LYS A 160 -7.43 6.26 17.85
C LYS A 160 -8.89 6.34 18.24
N THR A 161 -9.33 5.41 19.06
CA THR A 161 -10.56 5.47 19.85
C THR A 161 -10.17 5.46 21.33
N PRO A 162 -11.09 5.74 22.27
CA PRO A 162 -10.80 5.64 23.70
C PRO A 162 -10.26 4.26 24.11
N SER A 163 -10.72 3.19 23.45
CA SER A 163 -10.41 1.80 23.78
C SER A 163 -9.34 1.17 22.90
N GLN A 164 -9.02 1.76 21.73
CA GLN A 164 -8.21 1.09 20.71
C GLN A 164 -7.36 2.06 19.88
N LYS A 165 -6.29 1.51 19.32
CA LYS A 165 -5.41 2.17 18.36
C LYS A 165 -5.28 1.29 17.13
N ILE A 166 -5.81 1.76 16.00
CA ILE A 166 -5.82 1.03 14.73
C ILE A 166 -4.66 1.52 13.87
N HIS A 167 -3.75 0.62 13.49
CA HIS A 167 -2.61 0.90 12.63
C HIS A 167 -3.04 0.73 11.17
N LEU A 168 -3.02 1.83 10.42
CA LEU A 168 -3.57 1.92 9.07
C LEU A 168 -2.48 1.99 8.01
N GLY A 169 -2.77 1.50 6.80
CA GLY A 169 -1.83 1.60 5.69
C GLY A 169 -0.60 0.70 5.88
N ARG A 170 -0.73 -0.41 6.60
CA ARG A 170 0.42 -1.29 6.85
C ARG A 170 0.94 -1.82 5.52
N THR A 171 2.24 -1.70 5.31
CA THR A 171 2.90 -1.99 4.03
C THR A 171 4.14 -2.81 4.30
N LEU A 172 4.18 -4.02 3.75
CA LEU A 172 5.37 -4.87 3.67
C LEU A 172 6.18 -4.46 2.44
N VAL A 173 7.48 -4.29 2.60
CA VAL A 173 8.43 -4.06 1.52
C VAL A 173 9.43 -5.20 1.50
N LEU A 174 9.73 -5.71 0.31
CA LEU A 174 10.87 -6.58 0.08
C LEU A 174 11.80 -5.92 -0.93
N LYS A 175 13.10 -5.89 -0.64
CA LYS A 175 14.09 -5.24 -1.49
C LYS A 175 15.32 -6.10 -1.71
N GLY A 176 15.69 -6.28 -2.97
CA GLY A 176 16.95 -6.92 -3.35
C GLY A 176 18.13 -5.99 -3.14
N ARG A 177 19.19 -6.50 -2.52
CA ARG A 177 20.38 -5.72 -2.18
C ARG A 177 21.24 -5.35 -3.38
N PHE A 178 21.39 -6.24 -4.35
CA PHE A 178 22.26 -6.07 -5.50
C PHE A 178 21.54 -5.37 -6.65
N THR A 179 20.38 -5.87 -7.05
CA THR A 179 19.56 -5.30 -8.13
C THR A 179 18.86 -4.01 -7.72
N LYS A 180 18.70 -3.77 -6.41
CA LYS A 180 17.88 -2.68 -5.84
C LYS A 180 16.40 -2.75 -6.22
N GLN A 181 15.97 -3.85 -6.87
CA GLN A 181 14.57 -4.10 -7.16
C GLN A 181 13.80 -4.20 -5.85
N TRP A 182 12.58 -3.67 -5.82
CA TRP A 182 11.74 -3.73 -4.64
C TRP A 182 10.27 -3.88 -5.01
N ILE A 183 9.53 -4.49 -4.08
CA ILE A 183 8.08 -4.63 -4.14
C ILE A 183 7.47 -4.12 -2.85
N ALA A 184 6.24 -3.63 -2.94
CA ALA A 184 5.40 -3.30 -1.80
C ALA A 184 4.13 -4.14 -1.82
N LYS A 185 3.67 -4.60 -0.66
CA LYS A 185 2.43 -5.35 -0.48
C LYS A 185 1.65 -4.75 0.69
N ALA A 186 0.35 -4.53 0.52
CA ALA A 186 -0.49 -4.03 1.59
C ALA A 186 -0.79 -5.14 2.59
N LEU A 187 -0.58 -4.85 3.87
CA LEU A 187 -0.94 -5.71 4.98
C LEU A 187 -2.30 -5.27 5.57
N PRO A 188 -3.02 -6.19 6.23
CA PRO A 188 -4.21 -5.83 7.00
C PRO A 188 -3.89 -4.83 8.11
N ASN A 189 -4.91 -4.05 8.47
CA ASN A 189 -4.83 -3.18 9.64
C ASN A 189 -4.73 -4.03 10.92
N THR A 190 -4.00 -3.54 11.91
CA THR A 190 -3.93 -4.17 13.24
C THR A 190 -4.44 -3.23 14.30
N VAL A 191 -4.91 -3.81 15.40
CA VAL A 191 -5.44 -3.07 16.55
C VAL A 191 -4.56 -3.33 17.76
N SER A 192 -4.25 -2.28 18.51
CA SER A 192 -3.56 -2.37 19.80
C SER A 192 -4.30 -1.57 20.86
N LYS A 193 -4.04 -1.87 22.13
CA LYS A 193 -4.51 -1.03 23.26
C LYS A 193 -3.97 0.41 23.14
N PRO A 194 -4.65 1.40 23.74
CA PRO A 194 -4.13 2.76 23.87
C PRO A 194 -2.74 2.76 24.52
N GLY A 195 -1.88 3.71 24.12
CA GLY A 195 -0.50 3.79 24.62
C GLY A 195 0.48 2.76 24.03
N ARG A 196 0.02 1.61 23.53
CA ARG A 196 0.92 0.59 22.95
C ARG A 196 1.37 0.93 21.52
N GLY A 197 2.56 0.42 21.17
CA GLY A 197 3.14 0.47 19.83
C GLY A 197 2.37 -0.40 18.83
N MET A 198 2.83 -0.42 17.57
CA MET A 198 2.40 -1.49 16.65
C MET A 198 3.08 -2.78 17.14
N GLY A 199 2.34 -3.88 17.17
CA GLY A 199 2.95 -5.19 17.41
C GLY A 199 3.88 -5.57 16.27
N ALA A 200 4.75 -6.56 16.50
CA ALA A 200 5.50 -7.20 15.44
C ALA A 200 4.56 -7.88 14.43
N GLU A 201 5.04 -8.07 13.20
CA GLU A 201 4.36 -8.83 12.17
C GLU A 201 4.09 -10.25 12.64
N SER A 202 2.97 -10.83 12.19
CA SER A 202 2.67 -12.24 12.44
C SER A 202 3.23 -13.13 11.34
N ARG A 203 3.44 -14.42 11.62
CA ARG A 203 3.87 -15.43 10.62
C ARG A 203 2.91 -15.45 9.43
N ALA A 204 1.61 -15.52 9.72
CA ALA A 204 0.55 -15.55 8.72
C ALA A 204 0.61 -14.35 7.77
N GLU A 205 0.96 -13.16 8.28
CA GLU A 205 0.98 -11.91 7.48
C GLU A 205 2.08 -11.92 6.41
N VAL A 206 3.20 -12.59 6.69
CA VAL A 206 4.43 -12.45 5.89
C VAL A 206 4.80 -13.72 5.15
N ASP A 207 4.23 -14.88 5.51
CA ASP A 207 4.54 -16.18 4.90
C ASP A 207 4.29 -16.22 3.40
N GLN A 208 3.03 -16.04 2.98
CA GLN A 208 2.70 -16.11 1.56
C GLN A 208 3.44 -15.02 0.75
N PRO A 209 3.50 -13.76 1.21
CA PRO A 209 4.28 -12.73 0.55
C PRO A 209 5.75 -13.09 0.30
N ILE A 210 6.41 -13.72 1.27
CA ILE A 210 7.80 -14.16 1.18
C ILE A 210 7.92 -15.36 0.24
N LYS A 211 7.07 -16.37 0.40
CA LYS A 211 7.05 -17.55 -0.49
C LYS A 211 6.89 -17.15 -1.96
N ASP A 212 5.96 -16.25 -2.25
CA ASP A 212 5.70 -15.78 -3.62
C ASP A 212 6.88 -15.04 -4.24
N ALA A 213 7.62 -14.27 -3.43
CA ALA A 213 8.64 -13.34 -3.91
C ALA A 213 10.06 -13.96 -3.94
N MET A 214 10.33 -14.95 -3.10
CA MET A 214 11.67 -15.54 -2.94
C MET A 214 11.94 -16.64 -3.96
N GLY A 215 12.48 -16.27 -5.13
CA GLY A 215 12.88 -17.21 -6.17
C GLY A 215 14.18 -17.96 -5.88
N ALA A 216 14.76 -18.57 -6.92
CA ALA A 216 15.97 -19.38 -6.79
C ALA A 216 17.23 -18.51 -6.52
N GLY A 217 18.17 -19.04 -5.73
CA GLY A 217 19.41 -18.31 -5.40
C GLY A 217 19.22 -17.13 -4.44
N THR A 218 18.20 -17.17 -3.57
CA THR A 218 17.86 -16.06 -2.69
C THR A 218 18.16 -16.35 -1.23
N LEU A 219 18.56 -15.30 -0.51
CA LEU A 219 18.86 -15.31 0.92
C LEU A 219 18.13 -14.16 1.60
N GLY A 220 17.45 -14.41 2.71
CA GLY A 220 16.73 -13.35 3.42
C GLY A 220 17.61 -12.61 4.43
N ALA A 221 17.40 -11.30 4.60
CA ALA A 221 18.10 -10.45 5.55
C ALA A 221 17.11 -9.55 6.33
N PRO A 222 16.20 -10.15 7.12
CA PRO A 222 15.23 -9.37 7.90
C PRO A 222 15.91 -8.64 9.07
N ASP A 223 15.27 -7.58 9.59
CA ASP A 223 15.45 -7.22 11.01
C ASP A 223 15.01 -8.41 11.87
N GLY A 224 15.52 -8.55 13.11
CA GLY A 224 15.40 -9.72 13.98
C GLY A 224 13.98 -10.18 14.36
N GLY A 225 12.95 -9.68 13.68
CA GLY A 225 11.57 -10.15 13.71
C GLY A 225 11.46 -11.65 13.46
N ARG A 226 11.02 -12.38 14.49
CA ARG A 226 10.80 -13.83 14.46
C ARG A 226 9.88 -14.28 13.33
N ALA A 227 8.92 -13.44 12.94
CA ALA A 227 7.99 -13.77 11.88
C ALA A 227 8.67 -13.92 10.52
N PHE A 228 9.60 -13.03 10.17
CA PHE A 228 10.32 -13.10 8.90
C PHE A 228 11.28 -14.29 8.83
N HIS A 229 12.02 -14.56 9.90
CA HIS A 229 12.90 -15.72 9.97
C HIS A 229 12.14 -17.04 9.78
N GLY A 230 10.99 -17.17 10.43
CA GLY A 230 10.13 -18.33 10.20
C GLY A 230 9.69 -18.43 8.74
N ALA A 231 9.40 -17.31 8.08
CA ALA A 231 8.76 -17.31 6.76
C ALA A 231 9.74 -17.72 5.69
N LEU A 232 10.98 -17.27 5.87
CA LEU A 232 12.11 -17.70 5.07
C LEU A 232 12.34 -19.20 5.23
N ARG A 233 12.36 -19.71 6.47
CA ARG A 233 12.53 -21.15 6.72
C ARG A 233 11.42 -21.97 6.06
N ASP A 234 10.16 -21.58 6.22
CA ASP A 234 9.01 -22.28 5.65
C ASP A 234 8.94 -22.13 4.11
N ALA A 235 9.65 -21.15 3.53
CA ALA A 235 9.90 -21.01 2.10
C ALA A 235 11.16 -21.77 1.62
N GLY A 236 11.83 -22.52 2.51
CA GLY A 236 13.07 -23.22 2.21
C GLY A 236 14.25 -22.28 1.94
N LYS A 237 14.26 -21.09 2.53
CA LYS A 237 15.28 -20.06 2.37
C LYS A 237 16.06 -19.86 3.66
N SER A 238 17.36 -19.73 3.53
CA SER A 238 18.23 -19.35 4.64
C SER A 238 18.08 -17.86 4.97
N SER A 239 18.37 -17.49 6.20
CA SER A 239 18.29 -16.10 6.67
C SER A 239 19.55 -15.64 7.37
N LEU A 240 19.90 -14.37 7.20
CA LEU A 240 20.97 -13.72 7.95
C LEU A 240 20.49 -13.36 9.35
N HIS A 241 21.21 -13.81 10.37
CA HIS A 241 20.89 -13.54 11.79
C HIS A 241 21.89 -12.59 12.41
N GLY A 242 21.43 -11.78 13.38
CA GLY A 242 22.32 -10.95 14.21
C GLY A 242 21.86 -9.51 14.36
N VAL A 243 20.90 -9.06 13.56
CA VAL A 243 20.27 -7.74 13.73
C VAL A 243 19.51 -7.72 15.06
N ASN A 244 19.75 -6.69 15.86
CA ASN A 244 19.08 -6.50 17.14
C ASN A 244 18.96 -5.01 17.45
N HIS A 245 17.80 -4.45 17.14
CA HIS A 245 17.50 -3.03 17.35
C HIS A 245 17.50 -2.63 18.83
N MET A 246 17.11 -3.52 19.75
CA MET A 246 17.16 -3.23 21.20
C MET A 246 18.60 -3.02 21.69
N LYS A 247 19.56 -3.74 21.10
CA LYS A 247 20.99 -3.61 21.41
C LYS A 247 21.71 -2.62 20.49
N LYS A 248 20.98 -1.83 19.69
CA LYS A 248 21.52 -0.86 18.71
C LYS A 248 22.47 -1.52 17.68
N VAL A 249 22.22 -2.78 17.33
CA VAL A 249 22.97 -3.51 16.30
C VAL A 249 22.13 -3.56 15.03
N PHE A 250 22.40 -2.64 14.09
CA PHE A 250 21.56 -2.43 12.91
C PHE A 250 22.08 -3.16 11.66
N THR A 251 23.39 -3.17 11.43
CA THR A 251 24.01 -3.75 10.22
C THR A 251 25.21 -4.65 10.54
N PRO A 252 25.02 -5.72 11.32
CA PRO A 252 26.13 -6.58 11.72
C PRO A 252 26.70 -7.34 10.53
N VAL A 253 28.00 -7.62 10.54
CA VAL A 253 28.59 -8.61 9.64
C VAL A 253 28.26 -10.00 10.18
N THR A 254 27.52 -10.76 9.38
CA THR A 254 27.01 -12.09 9.73
C THR A 254 27.76 -13.18 8.98
N ARG A 255 27.88 -14.35 9.61
CA ARG A 255 28.49 -15.53 9.01
C ARG A 255 27.41 -16.51 8.62
N VAL A 256 27.45 -17.00 7.38
CA VAL A 256 26.54 -18.03 6.87
C VAL A 256 27.36 -19.22 6.43
N LEU A 257 27.03 -20.41 6.94
CA LEU A 257 27.72 -21.64 6.57
C LEU A 257 27.45 -21.97 5.11
N LYS A 258 28.50 -22.38 4.37
CA LYS A 258 28.33 -22.80 2.98
C LYS A 258 27.39 -24.02 2.87
N SER A 259 27.44 -24.92 3.87
CA SER A 259 26.61 -26.13 3.94
C SER A 259 25.12 -25.85 4.18
N SER A 260 24.76 -24.71 4.79
CA SER A 260 23.37 -24.32 5.02
C SER A 260 22.73 -23.58 3.84
N LEU A 261 23.40 -23.54 2.69
CA LEU A 261 22.91 -22.89 1.47
C LEU A 261 22.71 -23.92 0.37
N ASP A 262 21.61 -23.78 -0.37
CA ASP A 262 21.43 -24.52 -1.61
C ASP A 262 22.51 -24.16 -2.64
N ALA A 263 22.72 -25.05 -3.61
CA ALA A 263 23.78 -24.92 -4.59
C ALA A 263 23.73 -23.59 -5.36
N ARG A 264 22.53 -23.11 -5.71
CA ARG A 264 22.38 -21.87 -6.47
C ARG A 264 22.66 -20.64 -5.61
N THR A 265 22.17 -20.61 -4.37
CA THR A 265 22.47 -19.52 -3.44
C THR A 265 23.98 -19.48 -3.11
N ARG A 266 24.63 -20.64 -2.98
CA ARG A 266 26.09 -20.73 -2.82
C ARG A 266 26.82 -20.15 -4.03
N GLN A 267 26.45 -20.56 -5.24
CA GLN A 267 27.05 -20.03 -6.48
C GLN A 267 26.86 -18.52 -6.62
N MET A 268 25.68 -18.00 -6.25
CA MET A 268 25.42 -16.57 -6.19
C MET A 268 26.38 -15.87 -5.23
N MET A 269 26.54 -16.37 -4.00
CA MET A 269 27.43 -15.78 -3.01
C MET A 269 28.89 -15.80 -3.48
N GLU A 270 29.36 -16.90 -4.07
CA GLU A 270 30.72 -17.02 -4.64
C GLU A 270 30.96 -16.02 -5.77
N LYS A 271 29.95 -15.81 -6.63
CA LYS A 271 30.02 -14.78 -7.68
C LYS A 271 30.13 -13.38 -7.09
N LYS A 272 29.49 -13.11 -5.95
CA LYS A 272 29.55 -11.82 -5.23
C LYS A 272 30.82 -11.64 -4.40
N CYS A 273 31.61 -12.70 -4.20
CA CYS A 273 32.96 -12.62 -3.65
C CYS A 273 34.02 -12.12 -4.65
N LYS A 274 33.72 -12.16 -5.95
CA LYS A 274 34.62 -11.64 -6.98
C LYS A 274 34.48 -10.12 -7.04
N SER A 275 35.56 -9.38 -6.82
CA SER A 275 35.58 -7.94 -7.06
C SER A 275 35.36 -7.65 -8.54
N ARG A 276 34.63 -6.58 -8.84
CA ARG A 276 34.54 -6.01 -10.19
C ARG A 276 35.26 -4.67 -10.17
N GLY A 277 36.50 -4.65 -10.67
CA GLY A 277 37.36 -3.46 -10.64
C GLY A 277 37.89 -3.15 -9.24
N SER A 278 37.99 -1.87 -8.89
CA SER A 278 38.57 -1.36 -7.64
C SER A 278 37.65 -1.42 -6.41
N LYS A 279 36.46 -2.02 -6.51
CA LYS A 279 35.51 -2.11 -5.40
C LYS A 279 35.73 -3.38 -4.58
N GLU A 280 35.72 -3.22 -3.26
CA GLU A 280 35.69 -4.36 -2.34
C GLU A 280 34.46 -5.25 -2.62
N PRO A 281 34.61 -6.58 -2.53
CA PRO A 281 33.53 -7.49 -2.78
C PRO A 281 32.41 -7.35 -1.73
N ALA A 282 31.16 -7.44 -2.16
CA ALA A 282 30.00 -7.31 -1.28
C ALA A 282 29.83 -8.49 -0.30
N VAL A 283 30.54 -9.59 -0.55
CA VAL A 283 30.55 -10.81 0.26
C VAL A 283 32.00 -11.24 0.43
N ALA A 284 32.47 -11.40 1.66
CA ALA A 284 33.74 -12.05 1.93
C ALA A 284 33.53 -13.56 2.12
N GLN A 285 34.54 -14.39 1.82
CA GLN A 285 34.43 -15.83 2.01
C GLN A 285 35.64 -16.42 2.73
N THR A 286 35.38 -17.53 3.40
CA THR A 286 36.38 -18.46 3.92
C THR A 286 36.09 -19.86 3.40
N LYS A 287 36.85 -20.86 3.86
CA LYS A 287 36.59 -22.26 3.55
C LYS A 287 35.19 -22.71 3.99
N LEU A 288 34.73 -22.27 5.17
CA LEU A 288 33.52 -22.78 5.82
C LEU A 288 32.30 -21.87 5.69
N TYR A 289 32.50 -20.55 5.60
CA TYR A 289 31.41 -19.58 5.65
C TYR A 289 31.59 -18.41 4.68
N PHE A 290 30.47 -17.80 4.32
CA PHE A 290 30.41 -16.45 3.77
C PHE A 290 30.22 -15.42 4.90
N LYS A 291 30.83 -14.25 4.75
CA LYS A 291 30.70 -13.07 5.62
C LYS A 291 29.97 -11.99 4.82
N VAL A 292 28.83 -11.53 5.34
CA VAL A 292 28.00 -10.53 4.66
C VAL A 292 27.28 -9.66 5.68
N ALA A 293 27.11 -8.37 5.39
CA ALA A 293 26.30 -7.48 6.22
C ALA A 293 24.85 -7.98 6.28
N ALA A 294 24.24 -8.02 7.46
CA ALA A 294 22.80 -8.18 7.61
C ALA A 294 22.14 -6.81 7.83
N GLY A 295 20.83 -6.82 8.03
CA GLY A 295 20.03 -5.61 8.17
C GLY A 295 19.12 -5.38 6.99
N ASP A 296 18.06 -4.63 7.25
CA ASP A 296 16.93 -4.33 6.37
C ASP A 296 16.81 -2.84 6.04
N ASN A 297 17.84 -2.03 6.37
CA ASN A 297 17.81 -0.58 6.24
C ASN A 297 17.43 -0.11 4.82
N SER A 298 17.71 -0.90 3.77
CA SER A 298 17.30 -0.53 2.42
C SER A 298 15.79 -0.64 2.23
N ALA A 299 15.16 -1.64 2.85
CA ALA A 299 13.72 -1.85 2.85
C ALA A 299 13.02 -0.80 3.73
N GLU A 300 13.55 -0.52 4.92
CA GLU A 300 13.07 0.56 5.81
C GLU A 300 13.09 1.91 5.11
N ASN A 301 14.20 2.27 4.47
CA ASN A 301 14.29 3.51 3.70
C ASN A 301 13.25 3.59 2.57
N THR A 302 12.89 2.44 1.98
CA THR A 302 11.87 2.38 0.92
C THR A 302 10.48 2.64 1.50
N VAL A 303 10.16 2.09 2.68
CA VAL A 303 8.95 2.45 3.44
C VAL A 303 8.93 3.96 3.74
N GLY A 304 10.06 4.52 4.16
CA GLY A 304 10.25 5.95 4.38
C GLY A 304 9.96 6.81 3.13
N CYS A 305 10.41 6.35 1.97
CA CYS A 305 10.15 7.02 0.68
C CYS A 305 8.68 6.99 0.28
N ILE A 306 8.00 5.85 0.44
CA ILE A 306 6.55 5.72 0.22
C ILE A 306 5.81 6.71 1.13
N LYS A 307 6.18 6.76 2.41
CA LYS A 307 5.61 7.70 3.38
C LYS A 307 5.85 9.16 2.99
N LYS A 308 7.02 9.51 2.44
CA LYS A 308 7.32 10.85 1.93
C LYS A 308 6.38 11.25 0.78
N VAL A 309 6.10 10.33 -0.15
CA VAL A 309 5.11 10.56 -1.21
C VAL A 309 3.72 10.77 -0.63
N MET A 310 3.31 9.96 0.35
CA MET A 310 2.01 10.15 1.02
C MET A 310 1.89 11.51 1.72
N ARG A 311 2.98 12.02 2.35
CA ARG A 311 2.99 13.37 2.93
C ARG A 311 2.78 14.43 1.85
N ARG A 312 3.52 14.35 0.74
CA ARG A 312 3.43 15.32 -0.36
C ARG A 312 2.03 15.37 -0.97
N MET A 313 1.37 14.23 -1.07
CA MET A 313 -0.01 14.13 -1.55
C MET A 313 -1.07 14.50 -0.50
N GLY A 314 -0.68 14.95 0.69
CA GLY A 314 -1.61 15.31 1.76
C GLY A 314 -2.39 14.12 2.34
N ASN A 315 -1.91 12.89 2.17
CA ASN A 315 -2.59 11.67 2.62
C ASN A 315 -2.21 11.28 4.06
N LEU A 316 -1.29 11.99 4.73
CA LEU A 316 -0.93 11.75 6.13
C LEU A 316 -1.54 12.82 7.03
N GLY A 317 -2.22 12.40 8.09
CA GLY A 317 -2.90 13.27 9.06
C GLY A 317 -3.88 12.47 9.92
N ARG A 318 -4.25 13.00 11.11
CA ARG A 318 -5.17 12.31 12.06
C ARG A 318 -6.59 12.13 11.51
N THR A 319 -7.03 13.05 10.65
CA THR A 319 -8.39 13.11 10.09
C THR A 319 -8.47 12.62 8.64
N ARG A 320 -7.33 12.47 7.97
CA ARG A 320 -7.28 12.15 6.55
C ARG A 320 -7.22 10.64 6.38
N SER A 321 -8.32 10.06 5.87
CA SER A 321 -8.57 8.65 5.49
C SER A 321 -8.56 7.59 6.60
N LYS A 322 -9.66 6.84 6.71
CA LYS A 322 -9.86 5.71 7.64
C LYS A 322 -9.83 4.37 6.90
N GLY A 323 -9.51 3.31 7.62
CA GLY A 323 -9.66 1.93 7.14
C GLY A 323 -8.86 1.60 5.87
N LEU A 324 -9.52 0.93 4.94
CA LEU A 324 -8.94 0.34 3.72
C LEU A 324 -8.41 1.38 2.72
N GLN A 325 -8.96 2.60 2.73
CA GLN A 325 -8.48 3.69 1.89
C GLN A 325 -6.99 3.98 2.10
N LYS A 326 -6.47 3.79 3.31
CA LYS A 326 -5.06 4.04 3.63
C LYS A 326 -4.12 3.07 2.92
N ASN A 327 -4.55 1.81 2.75
CA ASN A 327 -3.79 0.81 1.99
C ASN A 327 -3.72 1.19 0.51
N VAL A 328 -4.85 1.59 -0.09
CA VAL A 328 -4.87 2.09 -1.47
C VAL A 328 -3.94 3.29 -1.64
N GLN A 329 -3.97 4.25 -0.70
CA GLN A 329 -3.09 5.42 -0.76
C GLN A 329 -1.62 5.05 -0.62
N ALA A 330 -1.28 4.06 0.22
CA ALA A 330 0.10 3.57 0.37
C ALA A 330 0.60 2.90 -0.91
N MET A 331 -0.20 2.02 -1.52
CA MET A 331 0.14 1.35 -2.76
C MET A 331 0.22 2.33 -3.96
N ALA A 332 -0.69 3.31 -4.01
CA ALA A 332 -0.61 4.38 -5.01
C ALA A 332 0.67 5.23 -4.84
N ALA A 333 1.04 5.53 -3.59
CA ALA A 333 2.28 6.24 -3.30
C ALA A 333 3.52 5.41 -3.66
N ALA A 334 3.50 4.09 -3.48
CA ALA A 334 4.54 3.19 -3.95
C ALA A 334 4.67 3.21 -5.48
N ALA A 335 3.56 3.13 -6.21
CA ALA A 335 3.56 3.25 -7.68
C ALA A 335 4.19 4.57 -8.14
N LEU A 336 3.81 5.69 -7.52
CA LEU A 336 4.34 7.01 -7.83
C LEU A 336 5.79 7.21 -7.38
N HIS A 337 6.23 6.52 -6.32
CA HIS A 337 7.62 6.53 -5.90
C HIS A 337 8.51 5.83 -6.93
N ARG A 338 8.08 4.67 -7.44
CA ARG A 338 8.80 3.94 -8.49
C ARG A 338 8.86 4.71 -9.79
N GLN A 339 7.74 5.30 -10.20
CA GLN A 339 7.67 6.12 -11.40
C GLN A 339 6.62 7.20 -11.21
N CYS A 340 7.02 8.46 -11.34
CA CYS A 340 6.09 9.58 -11.32
C CYS A 340 5.77 10.08 -12.73
N GLY A 341 4.84 11.03 -12.82
CA GLY A 341 4.44 11.66 -14.07
C GLY A 341 3.12 11.15 -14.64
N LEU A 342 2.61 11.89 -15.62
CA LEU A 342 1.32 11.65 -16.27
C LEU A 342 1.26 10.24 -16.91
N ASP A 343 2.33 9.83 -17.59
CA ASP A 343 2.34 8.56 -18.32
C ASP A 343 2.13 7.35 -17.41
N ARG A 344 2.71 7.37 -16.20
CA ARG A 344 2.49 6.30 -15.22
C ARG A 344 1.02 6.22 -14.81
N VAL A 345 0.38 7.38 -14.59
CA VAL A 345 -1.02 7.45 -14.20
C VAL A 345 -1.92 6.91 -15.31
N LEU A 346 -1.68 7.33 -16.56
CA LEU A 346 -2.45 6.87 -17.72
C LEU A 346 -2.25 5.38 -17.98
N ALA A 347 -1.02 4.87 -17.84
CA ALA A 347 -0.72 3.46 -17.96
C ALA A 347 -1.47 2.62 -16.91
N ALA A 348 -1.49 3.08 -15.66
CA ALA A 348 -2.22 2.40 -14.58
C ALA A 348 -3.74 2.39 -14.83
N LEU A 349 -4.32 3.51 -15.29
CA LEU A 349 -5.74 3.59 -15.65
C LEU A 349 -6.08 2.66 -16.83
N LYS A 350 -5.24 2.64 -17.88
CA LYS A 350 -5.39 1.73 -19.02
C LYS A 350 -5.36 0.28 -18.57
N GLU A 351 -4.35 -0.09 -17.80
CA GLU A 351 -4.15 -1.46 -17.31
C GLU A 351 -5.34 -1.92 -16.47
N TYR A 352 -5.76 -1.11 -15.50
CA TYR A 352 -6.89 -1.45 -14.64
C TYR A 352 -8.20 -1.58 -15.43
N ARG A 353 -8.46 -0.65 -16.36
CA ARG A 353 -9.63 -0.72 -17.24
C ARG A 353 -9.64 -2.01 -18.05
N LEU A 354 -8.50 -2.38 -18.67
CA LEU A 354 -8.39 -3.57 -19.50
C LEU A 354 -8.65 -4.84 -18.69
N ASP A 355 -8.09 -4.93 -17.50
CA ASP A 355 -8.25 -6.12 -16.64
C ASP A 355 -9.67 -6.24 -16.10
N CYS A 356 -10.34 -5.12 -15.79
CA CYS A 356 -11.78 -5.11 -15.52
C CYS A 356 -12.59 -5.54 -16.75
N SER A 357 -12.27 -5.02 -17.93
CA SER A 357 -13.01 -5.31 -19.17
C SER A 357 -12.88 -6.79 -19.57
N LYS A 358 -11.74 -7.42 -19.27
CA LYS A 358 -11.47 -8.84 -19.52
C LYS A 358 -11.95 -9.77 -18.41
N GLY A 359 -12.54 -9.24 -17.34
CA GLY A 359 -13.03 -10.05 -16.21
C GLY A 359 -11.92 -10.62 -15.32
N ILE A 360 -10.67 -10.16 -15.46
CA ILE A 360 -9.58 -10.49 -14.53
C ILE A 360 -9.90 -9.86 -13.18
N VAL A 361 -10.35 -8.60 -13.19
CA VAL A 361 -10.96 -7.94 -12.03
C VAL A 361 -12.48 -8.04 -12.18
N GLN A 362 -13.09 -8.90 -11.36
CA GLN A 362 -14.53 -9.17 -11.42
C GLN A 362 -15.32 -8.12 -10.63
N MET A 363 -15.41 -6.91 -11.18
CA MET A 363 -16.19 -5.83 -10.59
C MET A 363 -17.14 -5.23 -11.61
N SER A 364 -18.27 -4.68 -11.14
CA SER A 364 -19.11 -3.86 -12.00
C SER A 364 -18.42 -2.51 -12.26
N PRO A 365 -18.68 -1.83 -13.39
CA PRO A 365 -18.11 -0.51 -13.65
C PRO A 365 -18.42 0.54 -12.58
N LYS A 366 -19.57 0.43 -11.89
CA LYS A 366 -19.95 1.32 -10.78
C LYS A 366 -19.07 1.08 -9.54
N ASP A 367 -18.68 -0.17 -9.32
CA ASP A 367 -17.91 -0.58 -8.14
C ASP A 367 -16.40 -0.52 -8.35
N ALA A 368 -15.95 -0.51 -9.61
CA ALA A 368 -14.54 -0.69 -9.96
C ALA A 368 -13.58 0.29 -9.28
N PHE A 369 -14.04 1.47 -8.87
CA PHE A 369 -13.20 2.45 -8.18
C PHE A 369 -13.59 2.71 -6.72
N LEU A 370 -14.51 1.91 -6.17
CA LEU A 370 -14.84 1.95 -4.75
C LEU A 370 -13.78 1.15 -3.99
N HIS A 371 -12.87 1.86 -3.31
CA HIS A 371 -11.74 1.27 -2.61
C HIS A 371 -12.15 0.24 -1.53
N GLU A 372 -13.34 0.39 -0.96
CA GLU A 372 -13.94 -0.54 0.01
C GLU A 372 -14.31 -1.89 -0.60
N LYS A 373 -14.63 -1.92 -1.90
CA LYS A 373 -14.98 -3.15 -2.64
C LYS A 373 -13.78 -3.78 -3.35
N CYS A 374 -12.63 -3.12 -3.32
CA CYS A 374 -11.42 -3.55 -4.01
C CYS A 374 -10.57 -4.46 -3.12
N GLU A 375 -10.96 -5.72 -2.93
CA GLU A 375 -10.18 -6.63 -2.06
C GLU A 375 -8.84 -7.08 -2.67
N TRP A 376 -8.64 -6.83 -3.96
CA TRP A 376 -7.52 -7.38 -4.71
C TRP A 376 -6.14 -6.89 -4.25
N TYR A 377 -6.02 -5.80 -3.47
CA TYR A 377 -4.71 -5.34 -2.95
C TYR A 377 -4.34 -5.92 -1.59
N LEU A 378 -5.29 -6.50 -0.85
CA LEU A 378 -4.96 -7.17 0.41
C LEU A 378 -4.28 -8.51 0.11
N ILE A 379 -3.29 -8.85 0.91
CA ILE A 379 -2.82 -10.24 1.02
C ILE A 379 -4.01 -11.03 1.57
N LYS A 380 -4.68 -11.78 0.70
CA LYS A 380 -5.65 -12.79 1.16
C LYS A 380 -4.83 -13.86 1.84
N PHE A 381 -5.01 -14.02 3.14
CA PHE A 381 -4.56 -15.23 3.82
C PHE A 381 -5.28 -16.38 3.12
N LEU A 382 -4.52 -17.38 2.68
CA LEU A 382 -5.11 -18.66 2.31
C LEU A 382 -5.70 -19.24 3.60
N GLU A 383 -6.97 -18.92 3.87
CA GLU A 383 -7.79 -19.76 4.72
C GLU A 383 -8.00 -21.06 3.95
N GLY A 384 -7.20 -22.07 4.30
CA GLY A 384 -7.67 -23.44 4.22
C GLY A 384 -8.83 -23.58 5.19
N ALA A 385 -10.03 -23.18 4.76
CA ALA A 385 -11.29 -23.50 5.38
C ALA A 385 -12.34 -23.58 4.28
N VAL A 386 -12.86 -24.79 4.15
CA VAL A 386 -13.90 -25.23 3.22
C VAL A 386 -15.19 -24.45 3.43
N ASP A 387 -15.91 -24.21 2.32
CA ASP A 387 -17.33 -23.87 2.18
C ASP A 387 -18.15 -23.59 3.45
N VAL A 388 -18.45 -22.31 3.77
CA VAL A 388 -19.76 -21.89 4.30
C VAL A 388 -20.01 -20.39 3.98
N ILE A 389 -20.41 -20.06 2.75
CA ILE A 389 -21.31 -18.91 2.52
C ILE A 389 -22.42 -19.40 1.61
N GLY A 390 -23.35 -20.13 2.22
CA GLY A 390 -24.49 -20.72 1.56
C GLY A 390 -25.59 -21.09 2.55
N ALA A 391 -25.94 -20.21 3.48
CA ALA A 391 -27.24 -20.22 4.18
C ALA A 391 -27.35 -18.99 5.10
N ALA A 392 -27.80 -17.86 4.55
CA ALA A 392 -28.51 -16.88 5.35
C ALA A 392 -30.00 -17.09 5.08
N GLY A 393 -30.66 -17.84 5.95
CA GLY A 393 -32.08 -18.08 5.91
C GLY A 393 -32.57 -18.56 7.28
N SER A 394 -33.43 -17.74 7.89
CA SER A 394 -34.41 -18.13 8.91
C SER A 394 -33.95 -18.25 10.39
N ALA A 395 -34.34 -17.20 11.13
CA ALA A 395 -35.14 -17.24 12.36
C ALA A 395 -34.54 -17.67 13.72
N THR A 396 -34.81 -16.78 14.69
CA THR A 396 -35.18 -16.99 16.10
C THR A 396 -34.16 -17.56 17.09
N GLY A 397 -33.71 -16.66 17.97
CA GLY A 397 -33.72 -16.79 19.44
C GLY A 397 -33.14 -18.04 20.08
N MET A 398 -32.00 -17.89 20.75
CA MET A 398 -31.75 -18.51 22.06
C MET A 398 -30.48 -17.91 22.69
N SER A 399 -30.63 -17.45 23.93
CA SER A 399 -29.56 -17.08 24.86
C SER A 399 -28.69 -18.29 25.17
N VAL A 400 -27.37 -18.10 25.26
CA VAL A 400 -26.47 -19.12 25.82
C VAL A 400 -25.50 -18.45 26.77
N ASP A 401 -25.53 -18.95 28.00
CA ASP A 401 -24.79 -18.53 29.17
C ASP A 401 -23.28 -18.73 29.01
N LEU A 402 -22.51 -17.77 29.55
CA LEU A 402 -21.05 -17.82 29.68
C LEU A 402 -20.70 -18.50 31.00
N GLU A 403 -20.32 -19.77 30.95
CA GLU A 403 -19.64 -20.43 32.06
C GLU A 403 -18.20 -19.93 32.18
N ALA A 404 -17.87 -19.48 33.38
CA ALA A 404 -16.56 -19.04 33.81
C ALA A 404 -15.78 -20.22 34.39
N GLU A 405 -14.49 -20.30 34.08
CA GLU A 405 -13.54 -21.21 34.74
C GLU A 405 -12.26 -20.44 35.18
N PRO A 406 -11.55 -20.95 36.19
CA PRO A 406 -11.29 -20.16 37.40
C PRO A 406 -9.87 -19.62 37.55
N GLN A 407 -9.76 -18.63 38.44
CA GLN A 407 -8.53 -17.98 38.88
C GLN A 407 -7.69 -18.93 39.75
N GLN A 408 -6.40 -19.03 39.44
CA GLN A 408 -5.40 -19.68 40.29
C GLN A 408 -4.72 -18.64 41.17
N GLN A 409 -4.97 -18.74 42.48
CA GLN A 409 -4.41 -17.89 43.54
C GLN A 409 -2.92 -18.17 43.76
N VAL A 410 -2.16 -17.09 43.94
CA VAL A 410 -0.79 -17.07 44.46
C VAL A 410 -0.89 -16.83 45.97
N GLY A 411 -0.36 -17.76 46.76
CA GLY A 411 -0.11 -17.56 48.18
C GLY A 411 1.37 -17.27 48.43
N ALA A 412 1.66 -16.16 49.11
CA ALA A 412 2.91 -15.98 49.83
C ALA A 412 2.66 -14.97 50.96
N ASP A 413 2.83 -15.45 52.17
CA ASP A 413 2.54 -14.78 53.43
C ASP A 413 3.85 -14.30 54.09
N LEU A 414 3.70 -13.23 54.87
CA LEU A 414 4.52 -12.78 56.02
C LEU A 414 5.80 -11.92 55.80
N ALA A 415 5.66 -10.67 56.26
CA ALA A 415 6.67 -9.67 56.64
C ALA A 415 7.17 -9.95 58.11
N PRO A 416 7.96 -9.11 58.85
CA PRO A 416 8.18 -7.65 58.71
C PRO A 416 9.59 -7.08 59.05
N GLY A 417 9.77 -5.78 58.79
CA GLY A 417 10.84 -4.95 59.36
C GLY A 417 10.71 -3.47 58.95
N ARG A 418 10.23 -2.61 59.86
CA ARG A 418 10.22 -1.14 59.76
C ARG A 418 11.61 -0.58 60.08
N VAL A 419 12.03 0.51 59.42
CA VAL A 419 12.47 1.79 60.07
C VAL A 419 12.19 2.95 59.08
N HIS A 420 11.76 4.09 59.64
CA HIS A 420 11.46 5.39 59.02
C HIS A 420 12.68 6.08 58.39
N ASP A 421 12.46 6.93 57.37
CA ASP A 421 12.83 8.36 57.47
C ASP A 421 12.21 9.22 56.37
N GLU A 422 11.83 10.44 56.77
CA GLU A 422 11.14 11.48 56.02
C GLU A 422 12.07 12.29 55.09
N ALA A 423 11.56 12.74 53.94
CA ALA A 423 11.93 14.04 53.35
C ALA A 423 10.84 14.52 52.38
N LYS A 424 10.12 15.57 52.79
CA LYS A 424 9.19 16.39 52.00
C LYS A 424 9.97 17.31 51.06
N LEU A 425 9.49 17.50 49.82
CA LEU A 425 9.72 18.72 49.04
C LEU A 425 8.52 18.97 48.12
N ALA A 426 7.91 20.14 48.29
CA ALA A 426 6.71 20.64 47.60
C ALA A 426 7.06 21.29 46.24
N PRO A 427 6.09 21.40 45.30
CA PRO A 427 6.28 22.13 44.05
C PRO A 427 5.80 23.59 44.17
N LEU A 428 6.72 24.54 44.02
CA LEU A 428 6.46 25.91 43.56
C LEU A 428 6.39 25.86 42.02
N GLY A 429 5.57 26.56 41.28
CA GLY A 429 4.86 27.82 41.50
C GLY A 429 4.86 28.52 40.15
N ARG A 430 3.67 28.75 39.60
CA ARG A 430 3.36 29.34 38.30
C ARG A 430 3.74 30.83 38.30
N LEU A 431 4.37 31.34 37.26
CA LEU A 431 4.57 32.78 37.03
C LEU A 431 4.29 33.11 35.55
N ASP A 432 3.11 33.68 35.32
CA ASP A 432 2.83 34.62 34.24
C ASP A 432 3.18 36.02 34.74
N LEU A 433 3.79 36.88 33.92
CA LEU A 433 3.61 38.35 33.92
C LEU A 433 4.35 39.01 32.73
N CYS A 434 3.54 39.45 31.77
CA CYS A 434 3.53 40.69 30.99
C CYS A 434 4.74 41.66 30.85
N THR A 435 4.79 42.21 29.64
CA THR A 435 5.03 43.62 29.21
C THR A 435 6.43 44.21 29.07
N GLY A 436 6.64 44.83 27.88
CA GLY A 436 7.37 46.09 27.72
C GLY A 436 8.51 46.08 26.70
N GLY A 437 8.45 46.98 25.69
CA GLY A 437 9.67 47.43 25.00
C GLY A 437 9.55 47.73 23.51
N VAL A 438 9.09 48.94 23.20
CA VAL A 438 9.09 49.58 21.87
C VAL A 438 10.52 50.00 21.53
N GLY A 439 10.94 49.84 20.27
CA GLY A 439 12.24 50.32 19.78
C GLY A 439 12.27 50.40 18.26
N ALA A 440 11.85 51.54 17.73
CA ALA A 440 12.02 51.93 16.33
C ALA A 440 13.47 52.36 16.06
N LEU A 441 13.99 52.06 14.87
CA LEU A 441 15.08 52.81 14.23
C LEU A 441 14.83 52.91 12.70
N PRO A 442 15.37 53.95 12.03
CA PRO A 442 14.75 54.65 10.89
C PRO A 442 15.39 54.29 9.52
N PRO A 443 15.00 54.94 8.40
CA PRO A 443 15.38 54.56 7.03
C PRO A 443 16.57 55.38 6.48
N GLU A 444 16.83 55.21 5.17
CA GLU A 444 17.85 55.80 4.25
C GLU A 444 18.98 54.80 3.91
N GLU A 445 19.32 54.49 2.66
CA GLU A 445 19.06 55.07 1.31
C GLU A 445 18.66 54.01 0.28
#